data_AF-S2J3U6-F1
#
_entry.id   AF-S2J3U6-F1
#
_cell.length_a   1.000
_cell.length_b   1.000
_cell.length_c   1.000
_cell.angle_alpha   90.00
_cell.angle_beta   90.00
_cell.angle_gamma   90.00
#
_symmetry.space_group_name_H-M   'P 1'
#
loop_
_entity.id
_entity.type
_entity.pdbx_description
1 polymer ?
#
loop_
_entity_poly.entity_id
_entity_poly.type
_entity_poly.pdbx_seq_one_letter_code
_entity_poly.pdbx_strand_id
1 'polypeptide(L)'
;YLFLWPTVTIPDIILAIRSFDFYSIRYSQRNGVPASVIVFIILANIWRSHFRTVFDRTPFTTAAVLAGIRLDIFKRIDEDHVHTLL
;
A
#
# COMPACT_ATOMS: atom_id res chain seq x y z
N TYR A 1 -23.79 -3.65 7.68
CA TYR A 1 -22.68 -2.74 8.04
C TYR A 1 -21.37 -3.44 7.74
N LEU A 2 -20.73 -3.08 6.62
CA LEU A 2 -19.45 -3.68 6.23
C LEU A 2 -18.34 -2.88 6.94
N PHE A 3 -17.89 -3.37 8.10
CA PHE A 3 -16.75 -2.81 8.81
C PHE A 3 -15.47 -3.20 8.06
N LEU A 4 -14.76 -2.21 7.51
CA LEU A 4 -13.40 -2.45 7.02
C LEU A 4 -12.45 -2.62 8.23
N TRP A 5 -12.65 -1.87 9.33
CA TRP A 5 -11.95 -2.06 10.61
C TRP A 5 -12.97 -1.89 11.74
N PRO A 6 -12.92 -2.63 12.87
CA PRO A 6 -13.60 -2.15 14.07
C PRO A 6 -13.00 -0.77 14.40
N THR A 7 -13.81 0.29 14.36
CA THR A 7 -13.51 1.71 14.67
C THR A 7 -12.97 2.65 13.58
N VAL A 8 -12.57 2.19 12.38
CA VAL A 8 -12.09 3.09 11.31
C VAL A 8 -13.14 3.24 10.21
N THR A 9 -13.49 4.50 9.90
CA THR A 9 -14.46 4.84 8.86
C THR A 9 -13.77 5.27 7.56
N ILE A 10 -14.52 5.28 6.45
CA ILE A 10 -14.03 5.80 5.16
C ILE A 10 -13.54 7.26 5.27
N PRO A 11 -14.26 8.17 5.95
CA PRO A 11 -13.76 9.51 6.25
C PRO A 11 -12.38 9.54 6.93
N ASP A 12 -12.14 8.66 7.90
CA ASP A 12 -10.85 8.60 8.62
C ASP A 12 -9.70 8.26 7.67
N ILE A 13 -9.95 7.33 6.74
CA ILE A 13 -8.97 6.95 5.70
C ILE A 13 -8.70 8.12 4.76
N ILE A 14 -9.74 8.83 4.30
CA ILE A 14 -9.59 9.99 3.41
C ILE A 14 -8.79 11.10 4.09
N LEU A 15 -9.08 11.35 5.37
CA LEU A 15 -8.43 12.41 6.15
C LEU A 15 -6.96 12.07 6.41
N ALA A 16 -6.66 10.82 6.76
CA ALA A 16 -5.29 10.32 6.89
C ALA A 16 -4.51 10.49 5.58
N ILE A 17 -5.06 10.04 4.44
CA ILE A 17 -4.41 10.17 3.12
C ILE A 17 -4.11 11.63 2.76
N ARG A 18 -5.06 12.55 3.02
CA ARG A 18 -4.88 13.98 2.76
C ARG A 18 -3.86 14.65 3.69
N SER A 19 -3.65 14.10 4.88
CA SER A 19 -2.66 14.61 5.85
C SER A 19 -1.23 14.14 5.57
N PHE A 20 -1.03 13.15 4.69
CA PHE A 20 0.30 12.69 4.35
C PHE A 20 1.02 13.70 3.46
N ASP A 21 2.14 14.23 3.96
CA ASP A 21 3.08 14.98 3.16
C ASP A 21 3.98 14.01 2.34
N PHE A 22 3.57 13.78 1.10
CA PHE A 22 4.26 12.89 0.16
C PHE A 22 5.62 13.44 -0.33
N TYR A 23 5.93 14.72 -0.10
CA TYR A 23 7.24 15.29 -0.43
C TYR A 23 8.35 14.71 0.45
N SER A 24 8.02 14.31 1.69
CA SER A 24 8.97 13.77 2.67
C SER A 24 9.34 12.29 2.44
N ILE A 25 8.56 11.56 1.65
CA ILE A 25 8.74 10.12 1.45
C ILE A 25 9.78 9.90 0.35
N ARG A 26 11.00 9.50 0.73
CA ARG A 26 12.15 9.25 -0.16
C ARG A 26 11.89 8.30 -1.35
N TYR A 27 10.79 7.54 -1.34
CA TYR A 27 10.33 6.70 -2.44
C TYR A 27 9.52 7.45 -3.53
N SER A 28 8.89 8.59 -3.21
CA SER A 28 8.22 9.45 -4.21
C SER A 28 9.20 10.12 -5.18
N GLN A 29 10.47 10.20 -4.78
CA GLN A 29 11.56 10.80 -5.55
C GLN A 29 12.21 9.82 -6.54
N ARG A 30 11.86 8.52 -6.50
CA ARG A 30 12.31 7.57 -7.52
C ARG A 30 11.42 7.73 -8.75
N ASN A 31 12.01 8.19 -9.86
CA ASN A 31 11.37 8.21 -11.17
C ASN A 31 10.85 6.81 -11.51
N GLY A 32 9.54 6.65 -11.63
CA GLY A 32 8.91 5.39 -12.06
C GLY A 32 7.55 5.09 -11.41
N VAL A 33 7.25 5.59 -10.20
CA VAL A 33 5.95 5.34 -9.55
C VAL A 33 5.47 6.59 -8.81
N PRO A 34 4.24 7.10 -9.07
CA PRO A 34 3.67 8.21 -8.31
C PRO A 34 3.54 7.90 -6.82
N ALA A 35 3.79 8.89 -5.96
CA ALA A 35 3.72 8.73 -4.50
C ALA A 35 2.36 8.19 -4.02
N SER A 36 1.28 8.63 -4.66
CA SER A 36 -0.08 8.14 -4.39
C SER A 36 -0.22 6.63 -4.61
N VAL A 37 0.40 6.09 -5.67
CA VAL A 37 0.39 4.65 -5.98
C VAL A 37 1.14 3.87 -4.91
N ILE A 38 2.28 4.37 -4.43
CA ILE A 38 3.05 3.75 -3.34
C ILE A 38 2.19 3.63 -2.08
N VAL A 39 1.42 4.66 -1.76
CA VAL A 39 0.53 4.67 -0.58
C VAL A 39 -0.60 3.66 -0.74
N PHE A 40 -1.19 3.56 -1.93
CA PHE A 40 -2.19 2.53 -2.21
C PHE A 40 -1.61 1.11 -2.07
N ILE A 41 -0.38 0.87 -2.54
CA ILE A 41 0.32 -0.41 -2.38
C ILE A 41 0.55 -0.73 -0.90
N ILE A 42 0.98 0.26 -0.10
CA ILE A 42 1.17 0.11 1.35
C ILE A 42 -0.13 -0.25 2.03
N LEU A 43 -1.20 0.51 1.79
CA LEU A 43 -2.53 0.26 2.37
C LEU A 43 -3.06 -1.12 1.98
N ALA A 44 -2.92 -1.52 0.70
CA ALA A 44 -3.35 -2.83 0.22
C ALA A 44 -2.59 -3.98 0.90
N ASN A 45 -1.27 -3.84 1.11
CA ASN A 45 -0.47 -4.86 1.79
C ASN A 45 -0.80 -4.97 3.28
N ILE A 46 -1.03 -3.85 3.97
CA ILE A 46 -1.48 -3.85 5.36
C ILE A 46 -2.86 -4.51 5.46
N TRP A 47 -3.78 -4.11 4.58
CA TRP A 47 -5.12 -4.67 4.50
C TRP A 47 -5.10 -6.19 4.27
N ARG A 48 -4.37 -6.65 3.26
CA ARG A 48 -4.24 -8.08 2.92
C ARG A 48 -3.68 -8.88 4.10
N SER A 49 -2.65 -8.34 4.76
CA SER A 49 -2.02 -8.99 5.91
C SER A 49 -2.98 -9.09 7.09
N HIS A 50 -3.69 -8.00 7.40
CA HIS A 50 -4.71 -7.99 8.44
C HIS A 50 -5.86 -8.95 8.14
N PHE A 51 -6.37 -8.96 6.91
CA PHE A 51 -7.41 -9.89 6.46
C PHE A 51 -7.00 -11.35 6.70
N ARG A 52 -5.78 -11.73 6.27
CA ARG A 52 -5.24 -13.08 6.49
C ARG A 52 -5.09 -13.43 7.97
N THR A 53 -4.74 -12.48 8.81
CA THR A 53 -4.70 -12.71 10.26
C THR A 53 -6.07 -12.96 10.86
N VAL A 54 -7.08 -12.18 10.47
CA VAL A 54 -8.44 -12.31 11.01
C VAL A 54 -9.13 -13.58 10.50
N PHE A 55 -9.09 -13.83 9.20
CA PHE A 55 -9.88 -14.89 8.56
C PHE A 55 -9.11 -16.21 8.43
N ASP A 56 -7.82 -16.15 8.10
CA ASP A 56 -6.98 -17.35 7.88
C ASP A 56 -6.13 -17.69 9.11
N ARG A 57 -6.30 -16.95 10.23
CA ARG A 57 -5.50 -17.08 11.47
C ARG A 57 -3.99 -17.06 11.22
N THR A 58 -3.56 -16.41 10.14
CA THR A 58 -2.16 -16.36 9.74
C THR A 58 -1.53 -15.08 10.30
N PRO A 59 -0.67 -15.16 11.32
CA PRO A 59 0.02 -13.97 11.82
C PRO A 59 1.00 -13.46 10.76
N PHE A 60 1.19 -12.15 10.70
CA PHE A 60 2.23 -11.54 9.87
C PHE A 60 3.28 -10.85 10.74
N THR A 61 4.48 -10.72 10.19
CA THR A 61 5.52 -9.86 10.75
C THR A 61 5.64 -8.59 9.93
N THR A 62 6.08 -7.49 10.55
CA THR A 62 6.36 -6.24 9.84
C THR A 62 7.32 -6.45 8.67
N ALA A 63 8.30 -7.35 8.82
CA ALA A 63 9.24 -7.70 7.77
C ALA A 63 8.55 -8.34 6.54
N ALA A 64 7.59 -9.23 6.75
CA ALA A 64 6.84 -9.86 5.66
C ALA A 64 5.95 -8.85 4.90
N VAL A 65 5.31 -7.93 5.63
CA VAL A 65 4.50 -6.85 5.02
C VAL A 65 5.38 -5.93 4.18
N LEU A 66 6.54 -5.52 4.71
CA LEU A 66 7.50 -4.68 3.99
C LEU A 66 8.07 -5.38 2.74
N ALA A 67 8.29 -6.70 2.80
CA ALA A 67 8.70 -7.49 1.65
C ALA A 67 7.62 -7.50 0.55
N GLY A 68 6.34 -7.66 0.91
CA GLY A 68 5.21 -7.58 -0.01
C GLY A 68 5.09 -6.21 -0.68
N ILE A 69 5.20 -5.13 0.10
CA ILE A 69 5.19 -3.75 -0.41
C ILE A 69 6.30 -3.53 -1.44
N ARG A 70 7.53 -3.97 -1.13
CA ARG A 70 8.66 -3.83 -2.06
C ARG A 70 8.40 -4.58 -3.36
N LEU A 71 7.91 -5.81 -3.28
CA LEU A 71 7.63 -6.65 -4.44
C LEU A 71 6.55 -6.02 -5.34
N ASP A 72 5.47 -5.51 -4.75
CA ASP A 72 4.39 -4.84 -5.49
C ASP A 72 4.85 -3.53 -6.15
N ILE A 73 5.73 -2.76 -5.50
CA ILE A 73 6.35 -1.56 -6.10
C ILE A 73 7.23 -1.95 -7.30
N PHE A 74 8.08 -2.98 -7.17
CA PHE A 74 8.92 -3.43 -8.28
C PHE A 74 8.08 -3.95 -9.45
N LYS A 75 7.05 -4.74 -9.17
CA LYS A 75 6.12 -5.23 -10.19
C LYS A 75 5.44 -4.08 -10.93
N ARG A 76 5.07 -3.02 -10.21
CA ARG A 76 4.47 -1.83 -10.84
C ARG A 76 5.44 -1.09 -11.76
N ILE A 77 6.69 -0.95 -11.34
CA ILE A 77 7.75 -0.33 -12.17
C ILE A 77 7.98 -1.14 -13.45
N ASP A 78 8.03 -2.47 -13.33
CA ASP A 78 8.23 -3.38 -14.45
C ASP A 78 7.07 -3.34 -15.45
N GLU A 79 5.82 -3.38 -14.96
CA GLU A 79 4.60 -3.24 -15.78
C GLU A 79 4.57 -1.90 -16.54
N ASP A 80 4.87 -0.78 -15.85
CA ASP A 80 4.90 0.55 -16.50
C ASP A 80 6.04 0.63 -17.54
N HIS A 81 7.16 -0.07 -17.34
CA HIS A 81 8.26 -0.12 -18.32
C HIS A 81 7.84 -0.85 -19.60
N VAL A 82 7.15 -2.00 -19.49
CA VAL A 82 6.63 -2.75 -20.65
C VAL A 82 5.64 -1.92 -21.45
N HIS A 83 4.76 -1.17 -20.77
CA HIS A 83 3.78 -0.31 -21.44
C HIS A 83 4.38 0.93 -22.11
N THR A 84 5.61 1.34 -21.75
CA THR A 84 6.29 2.47 -22.39
C THR A 84 7.05 2.05 -23.66
N LEU A 85 7.24 0.74 -23.88
CA LEU A 85 7.98 0.16 -25.00
C LEU A 85 7.09 -0.28 -26.19
N LEU A 86 5.76 -0.14 -26.07
CA LEU A 86 4.76 -0.42 -27.11
C LEU A 86 4.18 0.90 -27.65
#